data_AF-A0A8T2XSR0-F1
#
_entry.id   AF-A0A8T2XSR0-F1
#
_cell.length_a   1.000
_cell.length_b   1.000
_cell.length_c   1.000
_cell.angle_alpha   90.00
_cell.angle_beta   90.00
_cell.angle_gamma   90.00
#
_symmetry.space_group_name_H-M   'P 1'
#
loop_
_entity.id
_entity.type
_entity.pdbx_description
1 polymer ?
#
loop_
_entity_poly.entity_id
_entity_poly.type
_entity_poly.pdbx_seq_one_letter_code
_entity_poly.pdbx_strand_id
1 'polypeptide(L)'
;MIGGGRIQLNGWQQAAVAVGSAVGALLDPRRADLIAALGETTGKHAFERVVERMKKSPEGRALLLERPRVISAQVRHAWDLPANTFGAAYASFMGSRNFSPDDRPPVRFMETEELAYVAMRAREVHDFWHTLFGLPTNLIGESALKVIEFEQMYLPMCLMSVVGGTARFTEKQRKSFFQHYFPWAVRAGLQSTDLMCVYYEKHFHEDLEDVRRKWGITPAPAAPNQDVP
;
A
#
# COMPACT_ATOMS: atom_id res chain seq x y z
N MET A 1 -12.49 1.36 16.77
CA MET A 1 -12.33 2.83 16.66
C MET A 1 -10.97 3.13 16.06
N ILE A 2 -10.87 4.01 15.08
CA ILE A 2 -9.57 4.48 14.55
C ILE A 2 -9.00 5.39 15.65
N GLY A 3 -8.17 4.83 16.52
CA GLY A 3 -7.79 5.37 17.83
C GLY A 3 -6.70 6.44 17.80
N GLY A 4 -6.89 7.50 17.03
CA GLY A 4 -6.06 8.71 17.07
C GLY A 4 -6.94 9.94 16.97
N GLY A 5 -6.74 10.92 17.85
CA GLY A 5 -7.45 12.19 17.75
C GLY A 5 -7.19 12.84 16.38
N ARG A 6 -8.27 13.13 15.64
CA ARG A 6 -8.17 13.87 14.37
C ARG A 6 -7.79 15.32 14.66
N ILE A 7 -6.84 15.84 13.91
CA ILE A 7 -6.31 17.20 14.00
C ILE A 7 -6.73 17.94 12.74
N GLN A 8 -7.52 18.99 12.92
CA GLN A 8 -7.89 19.90 11.84
C GLN A 8 -6.76 20.89 11.61
N LEU A 9 -6.20 20.90 10.39
CA LEU A 9 -5.16 21.83 9.98
C LEU A 9 -5.75 22.90 9.05
N ASN A 10 -5.30 24.13 9.18
CA ASN A 10 -5.53 25.14 8.14
C ASN A 10 -4.51 24.98 6.99
N GLY A 11 -4.71 25.72 5.89
CA GLY A 11 -3.90 25.54 4.67
C GLY A 11 -2.39 25.68 4.86
N TRP A 12 -1.92 26.64 5.68
CA TRP A 12 -0.48 26.80 5.92
C TRP A 12 0.06 25.72 6.84
N GLN A 13 -0.69 25.31 7.87
CA GLN A 13 -0.31 24.22 8.77
C GLN A 13 -0.20 22.90 8.00
N GLN A 14 -1.15 22.63 7.12
CA GLN A 14 -1.14 21.48 6.23
C GLN A 14 0.08 21.51 5.30
N ALA A 15 0.38 22.66 4.69
CA ALA A 15 1.57 22.81 3.86
C ALA A 15 2.88 22.61 4.66
N ALA A 16 2.97 23.15 5.88
CA ALA A 16 4.12 22.99 6.75
C ALA A 16 4.34 21.51 7.15
N VAL A 17 3.26 20.81 7.53
CA VAL A 17 3.32 19.36 7.84
C VAL A 17 3.70 18.57 6.60
N ALA A 18 3.14 18.87 5.42
CA ALA A 18 3.50 18.20 4.17
C ALA A 18 4.98 18.37 3.83
N VAL A 19 5.49 19.61 3.82
CA VAL A 19 6.90 19.90 3.52
C VAL A 19 7.83 19.27 4.55
N GLY A 20 7.55 19.45 5.84
CA GLY A 20 8.35 18.87 6.92
C GLY A 20 8.38 17.34 6.85
N SER A 21 7.25 16.71 6.56
CA SER A 21 7.15 15.26 6.42
C SER A 21 7.88 14.74 5.18
N ALA A 22 7.81 15.46 4.05
CA ALA A 22 8.55 15.11 2.85
C ALA A 22 10.06 15.18 3.06
N VAL A 23 10.57 16.27 3.65
CA VAL A 23 12.00 16.41 3.97
C VAL A 23 12.44 15.35 4.96
N GLY A 24 11.68 15.14 6.03
CA GLY A 24 12.02 14.15 7.06
C GLY A 24 11.96 12.70 6.55
N ALA A 25 10.97 12.34 5.74
CA ALA A 25 10.88 11.01 5.11
C ALA A 25 11.98 10.78 4.07
N LEU A 26 12.42 11.84 3.38
CA LEU A 26 13.62 11.76 2.55
C LEU A 26 14.85 11.51 3.43
N LEU A 27 15.05 12.24 4.54
CA LEU A 27 16.24 12.05 5.38
C LEU A 27 16.27 10.68 6.09
N ASP A 28 15.13 10.21 6.59
CA ASP A 28 14.98 8.88 7.20
C ASP A 28 13.75 8.15 6.65
N PRO A 29 13.92 7.31 5.61
CA PRO A 29 12.83 6.55 5.00
C PRO A 29 12.15 5.54 5.93
N ARG A 30 12.74 5.23 7.09
CA ARG A 30 12.14 4.32 8.09
C ARG A 30 11.03 4.98 8.90
N ARG A 31 10.88 6.31 8.79
CA ARG A 31 9.84 7.11 9.44
C ARG A 31 8.50 6.96 8.72
N ALA A 32 7.87 5.80 8.89
CA ALA A 32 6.56 5.50 8.33
C ALA A 32 5.46 6.50 8.76
N ASP A 33 5.62 7.12 9.93
CA ASP A 33 4.76 8.20 10.43
C ASP A 33 4.84 9.47 9.58
N LEU A 34 6.02 9.82 9.05
CA LEU A 34 6.20 10.96 8.15
C LEU A 34 5.63 10.68 6.76
N ILE A 35 5.81 9.46 6.25
CA ILE A 35 5.19 9.03 4.98
C ILE A 35 3.66 9.06 5.11
N ALA A 36 3.14 8.60 6.24
CA ALA A 36 1.72 8.66 6.58
C ALA A 36 1.20 10.11 6.63
N ALA A 37 1.87 11.00 7.36
CA ALA A 37 1.51 12.42 7.45
C ALA A 37 1.56 13.11 6.08
N LEU A 38 2.57 12.82 5.25
CA LEU A 38 2.69 13.32 3.88
C LEU A 38 1.52 12.83 3.01
N GLY A 39 1.18 11.55 3.09
CA GLY A 39 0.04 10.97 2.40
C GLY A 39 -1.28 11.62 2.78
N GLU A 40 -1.48 11.91 4.07
CA GLU A 40 -2.70 12.56 4.54
C GLU A 40 -2.78 14.03 4.08
N THR A 41 -1.72 14.79 4.27
CA THR A 41 -1.70 16.23 3.99
C THR A 41 -1.68 16.57 2.50
N THR A 42 -1.33 15.63 1.63
CA THR A 42 -1.33 15.84 0.16
C THR A 42 -2.42 15.03 -0.55
N GLY A 43 -3.05 14.07 0.13
CA GLY A 43 -3.89 13.05 -0.48
C GLY A 43 -5.40 13.29 -0.46
N LYS A 44 -5.90 14.40 0.11
CA LYS A 44 -7.35 14.63 0.30
C LYS A 44 -8.17 14.31 -0.96
N HIS A 45 -7.88 14.98 -2.08
CA HIS A 45 -8.63 14.78 -3.32
C HIS A 45 -8.47 13.39 -3.93
N ALA A 46 -7.31 12.75 -3.74
CA ALA A 46 -7.09 11.37 -4.16
C ALA A 46 -7.96 10.41 -3.34
N PHE A 47 -8.03 10.57 -2.01
CA PHE A 47 -8.90 9.77 -1.16
C PHE A 47 -10.39 10.01 -1.44
N GLU A 48 -10.81 11.25 -1.71
CA GLU A 48 -12.18 11.55 -2.15
C GLU A 48 -12.53 10.77 -3.43
N ARG A 49 -11.62 10.71 -4.41
CA ARG A 49 -11.84 9.91 -5.63
C ARG A 49 -11.93 8.42 -5.32
N VAL A 50 -11.08 7.88 -4.45
CA VAL A 50 -11.14 6.46 -4.04
C VAL A 50 -12.48 6.16 -3.38
N VAL A 51 -12.95 7.01 -2.46
CA VAL A 51 -14.28 6.89 -1.84
C VAL A 51 -15.39 6.84 -2.90
N GLU A 52 -15.36 7.76 -3.87
CA GLU A 52 -16.37 7.80 -4.93
C GLU A 52 -16.34 6.56 -5.83
N ARG A 53 -15.17 5.96 -6.08
CA ARG A 53 -15.08 4.67 -6.77
C ARG A 53 -15.63 3.53 -5.91
N MET A 54 -15.28 3.48 -4.62
CA MET A 54 -15.78 2.48 -3.69
C MET A 54 -17.31 2.52 -3.56
N LYS A 55 -17.93 3.71 -3.55
CA LYS A 55 -19.40 3.86 -3.52
C LYS A 55 -20.08 3.28 -4.76
N LYS A 56 -19.41 3.23 -5.91
CA LYS A 56 -19.95 2.67 -7.15
C LYS A 56 -19.85 1.14 -7.20
N SER A 57 -18.91 0.53 -6.47
CA SER A 57 -18.77 -0.92 -6.35
C SER A 57 -19.67 -1.50 -5.23
N PRO A 58 -20.41 -2.61 -5.46
CA PRO A 58 -21.10 -3.31 -4.37
C PRO A 58 -20.17 -3.71 -3.22
N GLU A 59 -18.98 -4.22 -3.55
CA GLU A 59 -17.98 -4.64 -2.57
C GLU A 59 -17.34 -3.43 -1.87
N GLY A 60 -17.06 -2.36 -2.62
CA GLY A 60 -16.57 -1.10 -2.07
C GLY A 60 -17.56 -0.47 -1.07
N ARG A 61 -18.87 -0.52 -1.36
CA ARG A 61 -19.91 -0.07 -0.41
C ARG A 61 -19.92 -0.92 0.87
N ALA A 62 -19.78 -2.23 0.76
CA ALA A 62 -19.68 -3.11 1.92
C ALA A 62 -18.46 -2.75 2.78
N LEU A 63 -17.31 -2.46 2.15
CA LEU A 63 -16.11 -2.02 2.85
C LEU A 63 -16.29 -0.67 3.58
N LEU A 64 -16.94 0.31 2.96
CA LEU A 64 -17.20 1.62 3.58
C LEU A 64 -18.15 1.52 4.79
N LEU A 65 -19.08 0.55 4.75
CA LEU A 65 -20.04 0.28 5.81
C LEU A 65 -19.41 -0.53 6.96
N GLU A 66 -18.84 -1.69 6.66
CA GLU A 66 -18.34 -2.66 7.64
C GLU A 66 -17.00 -2.22 8.26
N ARG A 67 -16.21 -1.43 7.50
CA ARG A 67 -14.89 -0.91 7.90
C ARG A 67 -13.96 -1.98 8.50
N PRO A 68 -13.74 -3.14 7.84
CA PRO A 68 -12.80 -4.16 8.32
C PRO A 68 -11.40 -3.58 8.50
N ARG A 69 -10.64 -4.14 9.46
CA ARG A 69 -9.29 -3.68 9.80
C ARG A 69 -8.29 -4.81 9.63
N VAL A 70 -7.13 -4.50 9.07
CA VAL A 70 -6.01 -5.44 9.00
C VAL A 70 -5.16 -5.25 10.25
N ILE A 71 -5.63 -5.83 11.36
CA ILE A 71 -4.95 -5.83 12.66
C ILE A 71 -4.83 -7.27 13.17
N SER A 72 -3.84 -7.55 14.02
CA SER A 72 -3.50 -8.93 14.42
C SER A 72 -4.73 -9.69 14.94
N ALA A 73 -5.55 -9.03 15.74
CA ALA A 73 -6.77 -9.61 16.30
C ALA A 73 -7.77 -10.12 15.24
N GLN A 74 -7.81 -9.51 14.05
CA GLN A 74 -8.73 -9.85 12.97
C GLN A 74 -8.11 -10.79 11.94
N VAL A 75 -6.79 -10.67 11.68
CA VAL A 75 -6.12 -11.43 10.61
C VAL A 75 -5.30 -12.62 11.09
N ARG A 76 -5.20 -12.88 12.40
CA ARG A 76 -4.40 -13.99 12.96
C ARG A 76 -4.65 -15.37 12.34
N HIS A 77 -5.89 -15.61 11.90
CA HIS A 77 -6.28 -16.90 11.30
C HIS A 77 -5.53 -17.19 9.99
N ALA A 78 -4.93 -16.17 9.36
CA ALA A 78 -4.11 -16.34 8.17
C ALA A 78 -2.88 -17.24 8.40
N TRP A 79 -2.35 -17.29 9.64
CA TRP A 79 -1.19 -18.11 10.00
C TRP A 79 -1.50 -19.61 10.07
N ASP A 80 -2.77 -19.99 10.17
CA ASP A 80 -3.21 -21.37 10.30
C ASP A 80 -3.67 -21.99 8.96
N LEU A 81 -3.58 -21.22 7.86
CA LEU A 81 -4.08 -21.64 6.56
C LEU A 81 -3.06 -22.49 5.76
N PRO A 82 -3.53 -23.31 4.80
CA PRO A 82 -2.64 -24.09 3.93
C PRO A 82 -1.69 -23.21 3.12
N ALA A 83 -0.46 -23.70 2.89
CA ALA A 83 0.64 -22.93 2.31
C ALA A 83 0.38 -22.34 0.91
N ASN A 84 -0.56 -22.92 0.15
CA ASN A 84 -0.92 -22.43 -1.19
C ASN A 84 -1.91 -21.24 -1.16
N THR A 85 -2.44 -20.88 0.01
CA THR A 85 -3.46 -19.83 0.14
C THR A 85 -2.86 -18.42 0.20
N PHE A 86 -3.67 -17.43 -0.15
CA PHE A 86 -3.31 -16.03 -0.02
C PHE A 86 -2.96 -15.65 1.42
N GLY A 87 -3.75 -16.11 2.40
CA GLY A 87 -3.51 -15.82 3.82
C GLY A 87 -2.19 -16.40 4.32
N ALA A 88 -1.85 -17.63 3.94
CA ALA A 88 -0.56 -18.23 4.31
C ALA A 88 0.62 -17.49 3.66
N ALA A 89 0.49 -17.06 2.41
CA ALA A 89 1.51 -16.25 1.74
C ALA A 89 1.71 -14.89 2.43
N TYR A 90 0.62 -14.23 2.84
CA TYR A 90 0.67 -13.00 3.63
C TYR A 90 1.33 -13.22 4.99
N ALA A 91 0.91 -14.26 5.72
CA ALA A 91 1.49 -14.62 7.02
C ALA A 91 3.00 -14.89 6.91
N SER A 92 3.43 -15.61 5.86
CA SER A 92 4.85 -15.85 5.57
C SER A 92 5.59 -14.54 5.27
N PHE A 93 5.00 -13.62 4.51
CA PHE A 93 5.59 -12.32 4.19
C PHE A 93 5.83 -11.46 5.45
N MET A 94 4.83 -11.42 6.34
CA MET A 94 4.90 -10.69 7.61
C MET A 94 5.92 -11.33 8.56
N GLY A 95 5.85 -12.65 8.72
CA GLY A 95 6.71 -13.42 9.62
C GLY A 95 8.19 -13.35 9.26
N SER A 96 8.54 -13.44 7.97
CA SER A 96 9.95 -13.38 7.53
C SER A 96 10.63 -12.03 7.76
N ARG A 97 9.85 -10.98 8.11
CA ARG A 97 10.32 -9.61 8.31
C ARG A 97 10.07 -9.08 9.71
N ASN A 98 9.49 -9.90 10.59
CA ASN A 98 9.06 -9.49 11.93
C ASN A 98 8.17 -8.24 11.92
N PHE A 99 7.27 -8.16 10.94
CA PHE A 99 6.28 -7.08 10.84
C PHE A 99 5.02 -7.44 11.61
N SER A 100 4.41 -6.45 12.25
CA SER A 100 3.06 -6.58 12.80
C SER A 100 2.06 -5.78 11.94
N PRO A 101 0.88 -6.34 11.63
CA PRO A 101 -0.21 -5.56 11.03
C PRO A 101 -0.66 -4.40 11.94
N ASP A 102 -0.36 -4.47 13.24
CA ASP A 102 -0.70 -3.42 14.22
C ASP A 102 0.26 -2.20 14.17
N ASP A 103 1.38 -2.29 13.45
CA ASP A 103 2.41 -1.23 13.42
C ASP A 103 2.01 -0.02 12.56
N ARG A 104 0.83 -0.05 11.92
CA ARG A 104 0.40 1.02 11.02
C ARG A 104 0.08 2.30 11.80
N PRO A 105 0.69 3.45 11.42
CA PRO A 105 0.48 4.70 12.14
C PRO A 105 -0.98 5.15 12.05
N PRO A 106 -1.55 5.70 13.14
CA PRO A 106 -2.92 6.19 13.14
C PRO A 106 -3.10 7.33 12.13
N VAL A 107 -4.30 7.44 11.57
CA VAL A 107 -4.68 8.58 10.71
C VAL A 107 -5.02 9.78 11.58
N ARG A 108 -4.50 10.97 11.24
CA ARG A 108 -4.62 12.19 12.08
C ARG A 108 -5.25 13.38 11.36
N PHE A 109 -4.92 13.60 10.09
CA PHE A 109 -5.19 14.82 9.33
C PHE A 109 -6.29 14.65 8.27
N MET A 110 -7.10 13.59 8.36
CA MET A 110 -8.30 13.42 7.53
C MET A 110 -9.53 14.07 8.20
N GLU A 111 -10.27 14.85 7.43
CA GLU A 111 -11.39 15.67 7.93
C GLU A 111 -12.60 14.83 8.34
N THR A 112 -12.92 13.78 7.58
CA THR A 112 -14.10 12.92 7.81
C THR A 112 -13.69 11.51 8.22
N GLU A 113 -14.59 10.78 8.87
CA GLU A 113 -14.34 9.38 9.22
C GLU A 113 -14.22 8.48 7.99
N GLU A 114 -14.98 8.77 6.94
CA GLU A 114 -14.94 8.01 5.69
C GLU A 114 -13.57 8.16 5.02
N LEU A 115 -13.04 9.39 4.90
CA LEU A 115 -11.68 9.63 4.39
C LEU A 115 -10.63 9.01 5.32
N ALA A 116 -10.80 9.11 6.64
CA ALA A 116 -9.89 8.51 7.60
C ALA A 116 -9.84 6.99 7.49
N TYR A 117 -10.99 6.35 7.25
CA TYR A 117 -11.06 4.92 7.00
C TYR A 117 -10.35 4.53 5.71
N VAL A 118 -10.61 5.21 4.59
CA VAL A 118 -9.95 4.90 3.32
C VAL A 118 -8.44 5.12 3.39
N ALA A 119 -7.98 6.19 4.05
CA ALA A 119 -6.56 6.43 4.28
C ALA A 119 -5.92 5.35 5.16
N MET A 120 -6.64 4.86 6.18
CA MET A 120 -6.17 3.75 7.02
C MET A 120 -6.12 2.45 6.22
N ARG A 121 -7.18 2.13 5.47
CA ARG A 121 -7.24 0.94 4.62
C ARG A 121 -6.08 0.89 3.64
N ALA A 122 -5.75 2.01 2.99
CA ALA A 122 -4.62 2.10 2.07
C ALA A 122 -3.27 1.72 2.72
N ARG A 123 -3.08 2.02 4.02
CA ARG A 123 -1.88 1.62 4.78
C ARG A 123 -1.90 0.14 5.13
N GLU A 124 -3.08 -0.33 5.52
CA GLU A 124 -3.29 -1.68 6.02
C GLU A 124 -3.15 -2.73 4.92
N VAL A 125 -3.66 -2.46 3.73
CA VAL A 125 -3.59 -3.40 2.59
C VAL A 125 -2.25 -3.34 1.84
N HIS A 126 -1.34 -2.42 2.20
CA HIS A 126 -0.03 -2.28 1.57
C HIS A 126 0.77 -3.59 1.57
N ASP A 127 0.81 -4.31 2.70
CA ASP A 127 1.51 -5.60 2.79
C ASP A 127 0.83 -6.71 1.98
N PHE A 128 -0.50 -6.63 1.81
CA PHE A 128 -1.20 -7.52 0.90
C PHE A 128 -0.72 -7.28 -0.52
N TRP A 129 -0.50 -6.03 -0.92
CA TRP A 129 -0.04 -5.74 -2.27
C TRP A 129 1.40 -6.19 -2.50
N HIS A 130 2.28 -6.06 -1.50
CA HIS A 130 3.59 -6.74 -1.55
C HIS A 130 3.46 -8.24 -1.81
N THR A 131 2.59 -8.91 -1.05
CA THR A 131 2.34 -10.35 -1.17
C THR A 131 1.78 -10.72 -2.54
N LEU A 132 0.72 -10.03 -2.98
CA LEU A 132 0.01 -10.30 -4.22
C LEU A 132 0.90 -10.05 -5.44
N PHE A 133 1.62 -8.94 -5.48
CA PHE A 133 2.53 -8.64 -6.59
C PHE A 133 3.89 -9.33 -6.46
N GLY A 134 4.19 -10.02 -5.36
CA GLY A 134 5.48 -10.69 -5.16
C GLY A 134 6.65 -9.71 -5.03
N LEU A 135 6.41 -8.52 -4.47
CA LEU A 135 7.43 -7.48 -4.31
C LEU A 135 8.11 -7.56 -2.94
N PRO A 136 9.45 -7.58 -2.88
CA PRO A 136 10.17 -7.46 -1.62
C PRO A 136 10.10 -6.02 -1.07
N THR A 137 10.46 -5.84 0.19
CA THR A 137 10.53 -4.54 0.88
C THR A 137 11.92 -3.89 0.79
N ASN A 138 12.63 -4.18 -0.31
CA ASN A 138 13.89 -3.49 -0.63
C ASN A 138 13.59 -2.23 -1.44
N LEU A 139 14.58 -1.35 -1.64
CA LEU A 139 14.36 -0.05 -2.27
C LEU A 139 13.71 -0.14 -3.67
N ILE A 140 14.03 -1.18 -4.47
CA ILE A 140 13.41 -1.41 -5.79
C ILE A 140 11.96 -1.84 -5.62
N GLY A 141 11.69 -2.82 -4.75
CA GLY A 141 10.37 -3.36 -4.53
C GLY A 141 9.40 -2.34 -3.93
N GLU A 142 9.85 -1.56 -2.95
CA GLU A 142 9.11 -0.41 -2.40
C GLU A 142 8.79 0.61 -3.50
N SER A 143 9.79 1.01 -4.30
CA SER A 143 9.56 1.97 -5.39
C SER A 143 8.60 1.43 -6.45
N ALA A 144 8.67 0.13 -6.76
CA ALA A 144 7.77 -0.49 -7.73
C ALA A 144 6.34 -0.58 -7.18
N LEU A 145 6.18 -0.92 -5.90
CA LEU A 145 4.86 -0.93 -5.28
C LEU A 145 4.25 0.47 -5.22
N LYS A 146 5.06 1.51 -4.93
CA LYS A 146 4.60 2.90 -4.95
C LYS A 146 4.08 3.33 -6.33
N VAL A 147 4.61 2.78 -7.42
CA VAL A 147 4.05 3.01 -8.77
C VAL A 147 2.67 2.38 -8.88
N ILE A 148 2.48 1.13 -8.46
CA ILE A 148 1.16 0.46 -8.44
C ILE A 148 0.16 1.23 -7.57
N GLU A 149 0.58 1.67 -6.38
CA GLU A 149 -0.24 2.50 -5.49
C GLU A 149 -0.63 3.83 -6.12
N PHE A 150 0.26 4.44 -6.90
CA PHE A 150 -0.05 5.66 -7.63
C PHE A 150 -1.11 5.40 -8.71
N GLU A 151 -1.00 4.33 -9.50
CA GLU A 151 -2.02 4.01 -10.50
C GLU A 151 -3.38 3.71 -9.85
N GLN A 152 -3.37 3.09 -8.67
CA GLN A 152 -4.60 2.72 -7.97
C GLN A 152 -5.23 3.92 -7.24
N MET A 153 -4.47 4.82 -6.64
CA MET A 153 -5.02 5.85 -5.75
C MET A 153 -4.72 7.29 -6.18
N TYR A 154 -3.77 7.52 -7.09
CA TYR A 154 -3.27 8.83 -7.50
C TYR A 154 -2.78 9.70 -6.33
N LEU A 155 -2.26 9.08 -5.27
CA LEU A 155 -1.72 9.80 -4.12
C LEU A 155 -0.42 10.50 -4.50
N PRO A 156 -0.29 11.84 -4.31
CA PRO A 156 0.94 12.56 -4.61
C PRO A 156 2.17 12.01 -3.86
N MET A 157 1.96 11.52 -2.64
CA MET A 157 3.00 10.88 -1.82
C MET A 157 3.63 9.66 -2.51
N CYS A 158 2.87 8.87 -3.25
CA CYS A 158 3.40 7.70 -3.96
C CYS A 158 4.40 8.15 -5.04
N LEU A 159 4.05 9.17 -5.84
CA LEU A 159 4.97 9.74 -6.83
C LEU A 159 6.24 10.31 -6.17
N MET A 160 6.09 11.09 -5.09
CA MET A 160 7.23 11.62 -4.35
C MET A 160 8.12 10.51 -3.77
N SER A 161 7.52 9.41 -3.33
CA SER A 161 8.26 8.24 -2.82
C SER A 161 9.06 7.54 -3.93
N VAL A 162 8.51 7.42 -5.14
CA VAL A 162 9.24 6.88 -6.30
C VAL A 162 10.42 7.78 -6.65
N VAL A 163 10.23 9.10 -6.69
CA VAL A 163 11.31 10.07 -6.94
C VAL A 163 12.39 9.98 -5.85
N GLY A 164 11.99 9.99 -4.57
CA GLY A 164 12.90 9.89 -3.43
C GLY A 164 13.63 8.54 -3.34
N GLY A 165 12.95 7.45 -3.67
CA GLY A 165 13.52 6.10 -3.71
C GLY A 165 14.52 5.95 -4.85
N THR A 166 14.14 6.36 -6.06
CA THR A 166 15.01 6.29 -7.24
C THR A 166 16.24 7.20 -7.14
N ALA A 167 16.17 8.31 -6.40
CA ALA A 167 17.34 9.14 -6.11
C ALA A 167 18.45 8.38 -5.36
N ARG A 168 18.10 7.33 -4.60
CA ARG A 168 19.02 6.49 -3.82
C ARG A 168 19.51 5.24 -4.54
N PHE A 169 19.06 5.00 -5.76
CA PHE A 169 19.50 3.85 -6.53
C PHE A 169 20.96 3.95 -6.98
N THR A 170 21.66 2.82 -6.94
CA THR A 170 22.88 2.62 -7.74
C THR A 170 22.56 2.66 -9.23
N GLU A 171 23.55 2.84 -10.09
CA GLU A 171 23.35 2.85 -11.54
C GLU A 171 22.69 1.56 -12.06
N LYS A 172 23.12 0.40 -11.54
CA LYS A 172 22.53 -0.92 -11.88
C LYS A 172 21.06 -1.00 -11.46
N GLN A 173 20.74 -0.57 -10.24
CA GLN A 173 19.36 -0.54 -9.74
C GLN A 173 18.49 0.41 -10.56
N ARG A 174 18.99 1.61 -10.86
CA ARG A 174 18.28 2.62 -11.66
C ARG A 174 17.97 2.09 -13.05
N LYS A 175 18.95 1.51 -13.73
CA LYS A 175 18.77 0.90 -15.06
C LYS A 175 17.72 -0.22 -14.99
N SER A 176 17.88 -1.17 -14.06
CA SER A 176 16.94 -2.29 -13.91
C SER A 176 15.52 -1.82 -13.60
N PHE A 177 15.38 -0.81 -12.72
CA PHE A 177 14.08 -0.26 -12.35
C PHE A 177 13.36 0.37 -13.55
N PHE A 178 14.00 1.32 -14.23
CA PHE A 178 13.34 2.02 -15.34
C PHE A 178 13.14 1.15 -16.58
N GLN A 179 13.97 0.12 -16.79
CA GLN A 179 13.82 -0.80 -17.92
C GLN A 179 12.79 -1.91 -17.68
N HIS A 180 12.64 -2.39 -16.44
CA HIS A 180 11.81 -3.57 -16.15
C HIS A 180 10.70 -3.28 -15.14
N TYR A 181 11.03 -2.80 -13.94
CA TYR A 181 10.06 -2.66 -12.85
C TYR A 181 9.07 -1.52 -13.08
N PHE A 182 9.50 -0.35 -13.52
CA PHE A 182 8.63 0.80 -13.74
C PHE A 182 7.55 0.51 -14.82
N PRO A 183 7.90 0.09 -16.05
CA PRO A 183 6.89 -0.20 -17.06
C PRO A 183 5.99 -1.39 -16.69
N TRP A 184 6.52 -2.38 -15.96
CA TRP A 184 5.70 -3.47 -15.41
C TRP A 184 4.72 -2.95 -14.36
N ALA A 185 5.17 -2.16 -13.39
CA ALA A 185 4.36 -1.68 -12.28
C ALA A 185 3.21 -0.78 -12.75
N VAL A 186 3.47 0.10 -13.72
CA VAL A 186 2.41 0.90 -14.37
C VAL A 186 1.36 -0.01 -14.99
N ARG A 187 1.78 -1.00 -15.80
CA ARG A 187 0.87 -1.94 -16.45
C ARG A 187 0.09 -2.78 -15.43
N ALA A 188 0.77 -3.31 -14.43
CA ALA A 188 0.19 -4.16 -13.40
C ALA A 188 -0.86 -3.40 -12.57
N GLY A 189 -0.56 -2.15 -12.21
CA GLY A 189 -1.50 -1.27 -11.51
C GLY A 189 -2.71 -0.87 -12.36
N LEU A 190 -2.54 -0.65 -13.67
CA LEU A 190 -3.65 -0.31 -14.58
C LEU A 190 -4.53 -1.52 -14.94
N GLN A 191 -3.96 -2.74 -14.98
CA GLN A 191 -4.66 -3.96 -15.37
C GLN A 191 -5.37 -4.66 -14.21
N SER A 192 -4.92 -4.44 -12.98
CA SER A 192 -5.61 -5.00 -11.81
C SER A 192 -6.99 -4.38 -11.64
N THR A 193 -7.89 -5.12 -10.98
CA THR A 193 -9.15 -4.53 -10.47
C THR A 193 -8.87 -3.32 -9.56
N ASP A 194 -9.90 -2.57 -9.17
CA ASP A 194 -9.76 -1.52 -8.16
C ASP A 194 -9.44 -2.16 -6.81
N LEU A 195 -8.15 -2.17 -6.46
CA LEU A 195 -7.61 -2.87 -5.30
C LEU A 195 -8.15 -2.31 -3.98
N MET A 196 -8.57 -1.04 -3.97
CA MET A 196 -9.21 -0.44 -2.79
C MET A 196 -10.64 -0.96 -2.57
N CYS A 197 -11.27 -1.55 -3.60
CA CYS A 197 -12.59 -2.15 -3.51
C CYS A 197 -12.58 -3.64 -3.12
N VAL A 198 -11.42 -4.30 -3.07
CA VAL A 198 -11.32 -5.74 -2.77
C VAL A 198 -11.45 -6.00 -1.27
N TYR A 199 -12.30 -6.94 -0.88
CA TYR A 199 -12.52 -7.37 0.50
C TYR A 199 -11.59 -8.53 0.89
N TYR A 200 -10.29 -8.25 0.90
CA TYR A 200 -9.19 -9.22 1.13
C TYR A 200 -9.41 -10.18 2.30
N GLU A 201 -9.96 -9.67 3.40
CA GLU A 201 -10.18 -10.37 4.65
C GLU A 201 -11.13 -11.58 4.49
N LYS A 202 -11.96 -11.60 3.43
CA LYS A 202 -12.84 -12.73 3.07
C LYS A 202 -12.16 -13.77 2.16
N HIS A 203 -10.97 -13.48 1.64
CA HIS A 203 -10.31 -14.25 0.59
C HIS A 203 -9.02 -14.96 1.03
N PHE A 204 -8.65 -14.89 2.32
CA PHE A 204 -7.41 -15.51 2.81
C PHE A 204 -7.33 -17.01 2.57
N HIS A 205 -8.45 -17.72 2.58
CA HIS A 205 -8.52 -19.17 2.37
C HIS A 205 -8.43 -19.58 0.89
N GLU A 206 -8.58 -18.65 -0.05
CA GLU A 206 -8.46 -18.93 -1.48
C GLU A 206 -6.99 -19.15 -1.87
N ASP A 207 -6.78 -19.95 -2.92
CA ASP A 207 -5.45 -20.16 -3.49
C ASP A 207 -4.86 -18.84 -4.01
N LEU A 208 -3.57 -18.62 -3.74
CA LEU A 208 -2.89 -17.37 -4.08
C LEU A 208 -2.92 -17.09 -5.59
N GLU A 209 -2.71 -18.11 -6.42
CA GLU A 209 -2.71 -17.94 -7.87
C GLU A 209 -4.13 -17.71 -8.40
N ASP A 210 -5.13 -18.29 -7.76
CA ASP A 210 -6.53 -18.07 -8.12
C ASP A 210 -6.95 -16.63 -7.85
N VAL A 211 -6.61 -16.06 -6.68
CA VAL A 211 -6.91 -14.65 -6.38
C VAL A 211 -6.11 -13.70 -7.28
N ARG A 212 -4.86 -14.05 -7.63
CA ARG A 212 -4.07 -13.26 -8.58
C ARG A 212 -4.75 -13.19 -9.94
N ARG A 213 -5.19 -14.33 -10.48
CA ARG A 213 -5.94 -14.38 -11.76
C ARG A 213 -7.26 -13.62 -11.67
N LYS A 214 -8.02 -13.82 -10.59
CA LYS A 214 -9.32 -13.16 -10.34
C LYS A 214 -9.22 -11.64 -10.31
N TRP A 215 -8.16 -11.09 -9.75
CA TRP A 215 -7.98 -9.64 -9.59
C TRP A 215 -7.08 -9.00 -10.64
N GLY A 216 -6.64 -9.76 -11.65
CA GLY A 216 -5.74 -9.25 -12.69
C GLY A 216 -4.34 -8.88 -12.17
N ILE A 217 -3.89 -9.53 -11.08
CA ILE A 217 -2.56 -9.30 -10.52
C ILE A 217 -1.53 -10.02 -11.39
N THR A 218 -0.66 -9.24 -12.03
CA THR A 218 0.54 -9.76 -12.68
C THR A 218 1.72 -9.63 -11.72
N PRO A 219 2.31 -10.73 -11.21
CA PRO A 219 3.45 -10.67 -10.30
C PRO A 219 4.67 -9.96 -10.90
N ALA A 220 5.55 -9.47 -10.02
CA ALA A 220 6.78 -8.79 -10.38
C ALA A 220 7.69 -9.68 -11.24
N PRO A 221 8.39 -9.10 -12.22
CA PRO A 221 9.37 -9.86 -12.99
C PRO A 221 10.46 -10.38 -12.04
N ALA A 222 10.93 -11.60 -12.29
CA ALA A 222 12.10 -12.12 -11.59
C ALA A 222 13.27 -11.13 -11.78
N ALA A 223 14.01 -10.87 -10.70
CA ALA A 223 15.17 -9.98 -10.79
C ALA A 223 16.14 -10.56 -11.85
N PRO A 224 16.62 -9.76 -12.82
CA PRO A 224 17.60 -10.24 -13.78
C PRO A 224 18.88 -10.64 -13.02
N ASN A 225 19.12 -11.95 -12.96
CA ASN A 225 20.20 -12.65 -12.26
C ASN A 225 20.38 -12.26 -10.78
N GLN A 226 19.65 -12.93 -9.90
CA GLN A 226 20.36 -13.61 -8.80
C GLN A 226 20.63 -15.02 -9.30
N ASP A 227 21.79 -15.21 -9.93
CA ASP A 227 22.38 -16.54 -10.05
C ASP A 227 22.50 -17.08 -8.63
N VAL A 228 21.58 -17.98 -8.27
CA VAL A 228 21.69 -18.79 -7.06
C VAL A 228 22.83 -19.76 -7.34
N PRO A 229 23.84 -19.88 -6.46
CA PRO A 229 24.92 -20.85 -6.64
C PRO A 229 24.39 -22.29 -6.76
#